data_AF-A0A7X5L8J8-F1
#
_entry.id   AF-A0A7X5L8J8-F1
#
_cell.length_a   1.000
_cell.length_b   1.000
_cell.length_c   1.000
_cell.angle_alpha   90.00
_cell.angle_beta   90.00
_cell.angle_gamma   90.00
#
_symmetry.space_group_name_H-M   'P 1'
#
loop_
_entity.id
_entity.type
_entity.pdbx_description
1 polymer ?
#
loop_
_entity_poly.entity_id
_entity_poly.type
_entity_poly.pdbx_seq_one_letter_code
_entity_poly.pdbx_strand_id
1 'polypeptide(L)'
;MTSLNLNNLKKVSGVFISESDFQVIELQYRDYLKDNSYADNGFTAEQFIEEWIKEQELFGTFRETKDGNIKYYCMEGDDGVPLSTNEFLDNLDMNSYHWENRCRSYWQIFKEILDTGNVNRQLLENILSGDTTISHEQIYELLKAMKRKCAELADKQ
;
A
#
# COMPACT_ATOMS: atom_id res chain seq x y z
N MET A 1 8.61 -12.69 9.25
CA MET A 1 7.99 -11.78 10.23
C MET A 1 9.04 -10.78 10.63
N THR A 2 8.72 -9.51 10.47
CA THR A 2 9.60 -8.42 10.90
C THR A 2 9.33 -8.04 12.36
N SER A 3 10.22 -7.27 12.98
CA SER A 3 9.96 -6.69 14.32
C SER A 3 8.93 -5.56 14.28
N LEU A 4 8.60 -5.04 13.10
CA LEU A 4 7.53 -4.06 12.91
C LEU A 4 6.17 -4.74 13.09
N ASN A 5 5.33 -4.16 13.94
CA ASN A 5 4.04 -4.71 14.31
C ASN A 5 2.92 -3.67 14.13
N LEU A 6 1.84 -4.06 13.44
CA LEU A 6 0.68 -3.21 13.19
C LEU A 6 0.06 -2.64 14.46
N ASN A 7 -0.06 -3.45 15.52
CA ASN A 7 -0.62 -2.99 16.79
C ASN A 7 0.26 -1.92 17.43
N ASN A 8 1.58 -2.07 17.35
CA ASN A 8 2.50 -1.06 17.86
C ASN A 8 2.43 0.22 17.01
N LEU A 9 2.45 0.08 15.69
CA LEU A 9 2.34 1.19 14.74
C LEU A 9 1.05 1.99 14.97
N LYS A 10 -0.11 1.32 15.09
CA LYS A 10 -1.40 1.95 15.43
C LYS A 10 -1.36 2.67 16.76
N LYS A 11 -0.79 2.03 17.79
CA LYS A 11 -0.70 2.59 19.13
C LYS A 11 0.15 3.85 19.18
N VAL A 12 1.29 3.85 18.51
CA VAL A 12 2.26 4.97 18.51
C VAL A 12 1.77 6.11 17.63
N SER A 13 1.24 5.81 16.44
CA SER A 13 0.72 6.84 15.53
C SER A 13 -0.62 7.44 16.00
N GLY A 14 -1.43 6.67 16.73
CA GLY A 14 -2.81 7.06 17.04
C GLY A 14 -3.72 7.09 15.80
N VAL A 15 -3.31 6.44 14.72
CA VAL A 15 -3.98 6.46 13.42
C VAL A 15 -4.53 5.07 13.10
N PHE A 16 -5.74 5.02 12.54
CA PHE A 16 -6.27 3.80 11.95
C PHE A 16 -5.48 3.44 10.68
N ILE A 17 -4.93 2.23 10.67
CA ILE A 17 -4.16 1.68 9.56
C ILE A 17 -4.76 0.32 9.23
N SER A 18 -5.16 0.10 7.98
CA SER A 18 -5.72 -1.20 7.58
C SER A 18 -4.62 -2.28 7.54
N GLU A 19 -5.00 -3.56 7.56
CA GLU A 19 -4.02 -4.64 7.37
C GLU A 19 -3.37 -4.60 5.99
N SER A 20 -4.11 -4.18 4.96
CA SER A 20 -3.58 -3.98 3.61
C SER A 20 -2.55 -2.85 3.54
N ASP A 21 -2.81 -1.71 4.18
CA ASP A 21 -1.83 -0.63 4.25
C ASP A 21 -0.59 -1.06 5.03
N PHE A 22 -0.78 -1.80 6.12
CA PHE A 22 0.33 -2.31 6.92
C PHE A 22 1.29 -3.18 6.14
N GLN A 23 0.80 -4.00 5.22
CA GLN A 23 1.67 -4.83 4.39
C GLN A 23 2.54 -3.99 3.46
N VAL A 24 2.04 -2.86 2.96
CA VAL A 24 2.87 -1.93 2.19
C VAL A 24 3.91 -1.24 3.08
N ILE A 25 3.52 -0.85 4.30
CA ILE A 25 4.43 -0.27 5.29
C ILE A 25 5.50 -1.28 5.72
N GLU A 26 5.17 -2.58 5.81
CA GLU A 26 6.15 -3.63 6.11
C GLU A 26 7.22 -3.72 5.00
N LEU A 27 6.84 -3.53 3.73
CA LEU A 27 7.81 -3.46 2.64
C LEU A 27 8.71 -2.23 2.75
N GLN A 28 8.16 -1.06 3.08
CA GLN A 28 8.95 0.14 3.36
C GLN A 28 9.95 -0.09 4.52
N TYR A 29 9.54 -0.81 5.55
CA TYR A 29 10.43 -1.17 6.66
C TYR A 29 11.55 -2.10 6.23
N ARG A 30 11.28 -3.09 5.37
CA ARG A 30 12.32 -3.97 4.82
C ARG A 30 13.35 -3.19 3.99
N ASP A 31 12.90 -2.24 3.18
CA ASP A 31 13.79 -1.35 2.43
C ASP A 31 14.60 -0.45 3.38
N TYR A 32 13.97 0.12 4.41
CA TYR A 32 14.64 0.91 5.45
C TYR A 32 15.77 0.13 6.14
N LEU A 33 15.52 -1.13 6.52
CA LEU A 33 16.54 -2.00 7.11
C LEU A 33 17.70 -2.23 6.14
N LYS A 34 17.40 -2.50 4.88
CA LYS A 34 18.39 -2.81 3.85
C LYS A 34 19.27 -1.60 3.52
N ASP A 35 18.65 -0.45 3.26
CA ASP A 35 19.34 0.76 2.82
C ASP A 35 20.27 1.32 3.89
N ASN A 36 19.92 1.12 5.17
CA ASN A 36 20.74 1.53 6.30
C ASN A 36 21.61 0.40 6.89
N SER A 37 21.53 -0.82 6.35
CA SER A 37 22.18 -2.02 6.88
C SER A 37 21.87 -2.28 8.37
N TYR A 38 20.63 -2.01 8.77
CA TYR A 38 20.16 -2.23 10.14
C TYR A 38 19.72 -3.66 10.38
N ALA A 39 19.87 -4.12 11.63
CA ALA A 39 19.32 -5.39 12.06
C ALA A 39 17.82 -5.26 12.33
N ASP A 40 17.05 -6.28 11.97
CA ASP A 40 15.63 -6.37 12.33
C ASP A 40 15.48 -6.65 13.83
N ASN A 41 15.10 -5.62 14.60
CA ASN A 41 14.87 -5.71 16.04
C ASN A 41 13.88 -4.61 16.49
N GLY A 42 13.39 -4.73 17.73
CA GLY A 42 12.40 -3.80 18.28
C GLY A 42 12.84 -2.33 18.32
N PHE A 43 14.10 -2.06 18.63
CA PHE A 43 14.62 -0.69 18.67
C PHE A 43 14.61 -0.05 17.27
N THR A 44 15.06 -0.78 16.26
CA THR A 44 15.04 -0.30 14.87
C THR A 44 13.62 -0.14 14.33
N ALA A 45 12.68 -1.02 14.74
CA ALA A 45 11.27 -0.87 14.40
C ALA A 45 10.66 0.39 15.04
N GLU A 46 11.01 0.70 16.29
CA GLU A 46 10.58 1.93 16.96
C GLU A 46 11.11 3.18 16.24
N GLN A 47 12.39 3.20 15.88
CA GLN A 47 12.99 4.29 15.11
C GLN A 47 12.28 4.49 13.77
N PHE A 48 12.05 3.40 13.03
CA PHE A 48 11.30 3.45 11.78
C PHE A 48 9.90 4.03 11.98
N ILE A 49 9.16 3.60 13.00
CA ILE A 49 7.81 4.11 13.28
C ILE A 49 7.84 5.63 13.50
N GLU A 50 8.80 6.13 14.30
CA GLU A 50 8.91 7.57 14.57
C GLU A 50 9.25 8.38 13.31
N GLU A 51 10.15 7.88 12.48
CA GLU A 51 10.53 8.53 11.22
C GLU A 51 9.37 8.48 10.21
N TRP A 52 8.70 7.34 10.09
CA TRP A 52 7.56 7.13 9.22
C TRP A 52 6.39 8.05 9.57
N ILE A 53 6.08 8.21 10.87
CA ILE A 53 5.03 9.14 11.33
C ILE A 53 5.34 10.57 10.87
N LYS A 54 6.56 11.05 11.10
CA LYS A 54 6.97 12.41 10.69
C LYS A 54 6.88 12.59 9.19
N GLU A 55 7.27 11.58 8.42
CA GLU A 55 7.16 11.58 6.97
C GLU A 55 5.69 11.65 6.51
N GLN A 56 4.81 10.84 7.10
CA GLN A 56 3.39 10.82 6.76
C GLN A 56 2.66 12.13 7.13
N GLU A 57 3.03 12.74 8.26
CA GLU A 57 2.56 14.08 8.62
C GLU A 57 2.99 15.14 7.60
N LEU A 58 4.24 15.08 7.13
CA LEU A 58 4.75 15.98 6.10
C LEU A 58 4.03 15.80 4.76
N PHE A 59 3.71 14.55 4.39
CA PHE A 59 2.98 14.24 3.16
C PHE A 59 1.47 14.45 3.25
N GLY A 60 0.93 14.77 4.42
CA GLY A 60 -0.52 14.93 4.61
C GLY A 60 -1.31 13.64 4.38
N THR A 61 -0.68 12.48 4.58
CA THR A 61 -1.31 11.16 4.39
C THR A 61 -2.11 10.72 5.61
N PHE A 62 -2.00 11.45 6.73
CA PHE A 62 -2.94 11.32 7.84
C PHE A 62 -4.14 12.24 7.66
N ARG A 63 -5.31 11.62 7.57
CA ARG A 63 -6.58 12.32 7.45
C ARG A 63 -7.41 12.11 8.69
N GLU A 64 -8.38 12.98 8.87
CA GLU A 64 -9.36 12.90 9.95
C GLU A 64 -10.75 12.92 9.33
N THR A 65 -11.65 12.13 9.89
CA THR A 65 -13.05 12.17 9.47
C THR A 65 -13.65 13.53 9.82
N LYS A 66 -14.65 13.97 9.05
CA LYS A 66 -15.28 15.29 9.20
C LYS A 66 -15.85 15.52 10.61
N ASP A 67 -16.25 14.45 11.27
CA ASP A 67 -16.79 14.42 12.63
C ASP A 67 -15.71 14.28 13.72
N GLY A 68 -14.42 14.17 13.37
CA GLY A 68 -13.29 14.15 14.31
C GLY A 68 -13.15 12.86 15.11
N ASN A 69 -13.86 11.80 14.72
CA ASN A 69 -13.93 10.55 15.48
C ASN A 69 -12.81 9.57 15.10
N ILE A 70 -12.33 9.61 13.84
CA ILE A 70 -11.29 8.72 13.36
C ILE A 70 -10.21 9.52 12.64
N LYS A 71 -8.97 9.38 13.10
CA LYS A 71 -7.76 9.69 12.32
C LYS A 71 -7.32 8.44 11.59
N TYR A 72 -7.11 8.49 10.28
CA TYR A 72 -6.78 7.33 9.45
C TYR A 72 -5.66 7.64 8.45
N TYR A 73 -4.95 6.59 8.04
CA TYR A 73 -3.91 6.66 7.01
C TYR A 73 -4.54 6.52 5.63
N CYS A 74 -4.20 7.43 4.72
CA CYS A 74 -4.62 7.44 3.33
C CYS A 74 -3.38 7.59 2.44
N MET A 75 -2.96 6.49 1.82
CA MET A 75 -1.77 6.49 0.94
C MET A 75 -1.91 7.43 -0.26
N GLU A 76 -3.14 7.66 -0.74
CA GLU A 76 -3.42 8.54 -1.88
C GLU A 76 -3.32 10.03 -1.51
N GLY A 77 -3.21 10.37 -0.22
CA GLY A 77 -3.17 11.75 0.26
C GLY A 77 -4.55 12.40 0.39
N ASP A 78 -4.56 13.73 0.51
CA ASP A 78 -5.79 14.53 0.63
C ASP A 78 -6.41 14.81 -0.75
N ASP A 79 -7.56 14.19 -1.03
CA ASP A 79 -8.40 14.48 -2.20
C ASP A 79 -9.30 15.73 -2.01
N GLY A 80 -9.20 16.41 -0.86
CA GLY A 80 -10.00 17.57 -0.52
C GLY A 80 -11.43 17.26 -0.07
N VAL A 81 -11.82 15.98 0.00
CA VAL A 81 -13.18 15.56 0.41
C VAL A 81 -13.12 14.77 1.72
N PRO A 82 -13.38 15.42 2.88
CA PRO A 82 -13.38 14.72 4.16
C PRO A 82 -14.64 13.86 4.33
N LEU A 83 -14.45 12.54 4.48
CA LEU A 83 -15.49 11.57 4.77
C LEU A 83 -15.98 11.68 6.22
N SER A 84 -17.26 11.41 6.47
CA SER A 84 -17.75 11.09 7.82
C SER A 84 -17.28 9.70 8.26
N THR A 85 -17.32 9.41 9.56
CA THR A 85 -17.02 8.07 10.08
C THR A 85 -17.82 6.96 9.40
N ASN A 86 -19.12 7.15 9.16
CA ASN A 86 -19.94 6.13 8.51
C ASN A 86 -19.49 5.89 7.07
N GLU A 87 -19.25 6.95 6.29
CA GLU A 87 -18.76 6.84 4.91
C GLU A 87 -17.37 6.19 4.85
N PHE A 88 -16.52 6.48 5.84
CA PHE A 88 -15.21 5.82 5.96
C PHE A 88 -15.34 4.32 6.23
N LEU A 89 -16.21 3.93 7.17
CA LEU A 89 -16.44 2.52 7.49
C LEU A 89 -17.11 1.77 6.32
N ASP A 90 -18.07 2.38 5.65
CA ASP A 90 -18.72 1.83 4.45
C ASP A 90 -17.70 1.65 3.31
N ASN A 91 -16.80 2.62 3.11
CA ASN A 91 -15.71 2.51 2.13
C ASN A 91 -14.71 1.41 2.49
N LEU A 92 -14.39 1.21 3.77
CA LEU A 92 -13.53 0.11 4.21
C LEU A 92 -14.16 -1.25 3.94
N ASP A 93 -15.46 -1.39 4.24
CA ASP A 93 -16.22 -2.61 3.99
C ASP A 93 -16.22 -2.95 2.49
N MET A 94 -16.47 -1.93 1.65
CA MET A 94 -16.47 -2.06 0.19
C MET A 94 -15.07 -2.29 -0.42
N ASN A 95 -14.01 -1.62 0.07
CA ASN A 95 -12.65 -1.76 -0.46
C ASN A 95 -12.04 -3.14 -0.17
N SER A 96 -12.41 -3.78 0.94
CA SER A 96 -12.03 -5.17 1.24
C SER A 96 -12.57 -6.17 0.20
N TYR A 97 -13.71 -5.85 -0.42
CA TYR A 97 -14.41 -6.68 -1.40
C TYR A 97 -14.02 -6.38 -2.86
N HIS A 98 -13.43 -5.21 -3.13
CA HIS A 98 -13.26 -4.70 -4.50
C HIS A 98 -11.84 -4.75 -5.06
N TRP A 99 -10.80 -5.03 -4.28
CA TRP A 99 -9.44 -5.13 -4.82
C TRP A 99 -9.28 -6.27 -5.85
N GLU A 100 -9.83 -7.46 -5.57
CA GLU A 100 -9.86 -8.56 -6.54
C GLU A 100 -10.62 -8.19 -7.82
N ASN A 101 -11.73 -7.45 -7.70
CA ASN A 101 -12.52 -6.99 -8.84
C ASN A 101 -11.81 -5.89 -9.64
N ARG A 102 -10.98 -5.06 -8.98
CA ARG A 102 -10.18 -4.01 -9.60
C ARG A 102 -8.97 -4.58 -10.35
N CYS A 103 -8.34 -5.63 -9.83
CA CYS A 103 -7.35 -6.42 -10.59
C CYS A 103 -7.97 -7.07 -11.83
N ARG A 104 -9.23 -7.55 -11.73
CA ARG A 104 -9.99 -8.10 -12.87
C ARG A 104 -10.38 -7.04 -13.89
N SER A 105 -10.71 -5.81 -13.50
CA SER A 105 -11.10 -4.75 -14.44
C SER A 105 -9.91 -4.18 -15.21
N TYR A 106 -8.72 -4.13 -14.61
CA TYR A 106 -7.48 -3.69 -15.27
C TYR A 106 -6.74 -4.81 -16.03
N TRP A 107 -7.34 -6.01 -16.16
CA TRP A 107 -6.71 -7.17 -16.82
C TRP A 107 -6.27 -6.93 -18.26
N GLN A 108 -6.97 -6.06 -19.01
CA GLN A 108 -6.60 -5.72 -20.39
C GLN A 108 -5.28 -4.94 -20.44
N ILE A 109 -5.04 -4.06 -19.46
CA ILE A 109 -3.77 -3.33 -19.32
C ILE A 109 -2.65 -4.31 -18.97
N PHE A 110 -2.92 -5.31 -18.11
CA PHE A 110 -1.95 -6.38 -17.81
C PHE A 110 -1.66 -7.28 -19.02
N LYS A 111 -2.65 -7.54 -19.87
CA LYS A 111 -2.49 -8.28 -21.13
C LYS A 111 -1.65 -7.52 -22.15
N GLU A 112 -1.84 -6.21 -22.27
CA GLU A 112 -1.05 -5.37 -23.18
C GLU A 112 0.42 -5.26 -22.72
N ILE A 113 0.64 -5.21 -21.41
CA ILE A 113 1.98 -5.28 -20.81
C ILE A 113 2.64 -6.66 -21.04
N LEU A 114 1.84 -7.75 -21.01
CA LEU A 114 2.28 -9.12 -21.35
C LEU A 114 2.75 -9.23 -22.80
N ASP A 115 1.98 -8.66 -23.73
CA ASP A 115 2.28 -8.71 -25.17
C ASP A 115 3.52 -7.87 -25.54
N THR A 116 3.88 -6.89 -24.72
CA THR A 116 5.04 -5.99 -24.94
C THR A 116 6.32 -6.39 -24.19
N GLY A 117 6.25 -7.41 -23.32
CA GLY A 117 7.43 -8.19 -22.88
C GLY A 117 8.28 -7.64 -21.72
N ASN A 118 7.79 -6.69 -20.93
CA ASN A 118 8.60 -6.01 -19.89
C ASN A 118 8.29 -6.40 -18.43
N VAL A 119 7.71 -7.58 -18.19
CA VAL A 119 7.37 -8.05 -16.83
C VAL A 119 7.70 -9.53 -16.65
N ASN A 120 8.01 -9.92 -15.41
CA ASN A 120 8.29 -11.30 -15.00
C ASN A 120 7.11 -12.23 -15.33
N ARG A 121 7.25 -12.98 -16.43
CA ARG A 121 6.24 -13.88 -16.99
C ARG A 121 5.74 -14.93 -16.01
N GLN A 122 6.63 -15.43 -15.15
CA GLN A 122 6.33 -16.44 -14.14
C GLN A 122 5.37 -15.90 -13.05
N LEU A 123 5.56 -14.64 -12.65
CA LEU A 123 4.70 -13.96 -11.68
C LEU A 123 3.26 -13.83 -12.20
N LEU A 124 3.10 -13.58 -13.49
CA LEU A 124 1.80 -13.40 -14.13
C LEU A 124 1.11 -14.73 -14.47
N GLU A 125 1.85 -15.76 -14.85
CA GLU A 125 1.32 -17.12 -15.01
C GLU A 125 0.72 -17.65 -13.70
N ASN A 126 1.39 -17.37 -12.56
CA ASN A 126 0.89 -17.71 -11.23
C ASN A 126 -0.38 -16.93 -10.82
N ILE A 127 -0.56 -15.71 -11.34
CA ILE A 127 -1.77 -14.90 -11.12
C ILE A 127 -2.92 -15.39 -12.00
N LEU A 128 -2.63 -15.83 -13.23
CA LEU A 128 -3.61 -16.27 -14.22
C LEU A 128 -4.06 -17.74 -14.03
N SER A 129 -3.32 -18.56 -13.27
CA SER A 129 -3.68 -19.96 -12.99
C SER A 129 -4.87 -20.12 -12.05
N GLY A 130 -5.48 -19.02 -11.59
CA GLY A 130 -6.84 -18.98 -11.06
C GLY A 130 -7.09 -19.61 -9.69
N ASP A 131 -6.09 -20.21 -9.04
CA ASP A 131 -6.32 -21.07 -7.87
C ASP A 131 -5.58 -20.69 -6.57
N THR A 132 -4.99 -19.51 -6.49
CA THR A 132 -4.46 -19.02 -5.21
C THR A 132 -4.55 -17.51 -5.14
N THR A 133 -5.17 -17.02 -4.07
CA THR A 133 -5.19 -15.64 -3.61
C THR A 133 -3.86 -14.93 -3.93
N ILE A 134 -3.93 -13.83 -4.68
CA ILE A 134 -2.73 -13.06 -5.05
C ILE A 134 -2.11 -12.53 -3.75
N SER A 135 -0.82 -12.80 -3.52
CA SER A 135 -0.14 -12.31 -2.32
C SER A 135 0.15 -10.81 -2.43
N HIS A 136 0.26 -10.13 -1.29
CA HIS A 136 0.55 -8.70 -1.23
C HIS A 136 1.89 -8.31 -1.87
N GLU A 137 2.88 -9.22 -1.84
CA GLU A 137 4.16 -9.04 -2.53
C GLU A 137 3.99 -9.07 -4.07
N GLN A 138 3.10 -9.92 -4.57
CA GLN A 138 2.77 -9.98 -5.99
C GLN A 138 2.00 -8.73 -6.43
N ILE A 139 1.12 -8.21 -5.58
CA ILE A 139 0.40 -6.94 -5.78
C ILE A 139 1.38 -5.76 -5.82
N TYR A 140 2.33 -5.69 -4.89
CA TYR A 140 3.31 -4.61 -4.82
C TYR A 140 4.20 -4.54 -6.07
N GLU A 141 4.72 -5.68 -6.53
CA GLU A 141 5.53 -5.73 -7.75
C GLU A 141 4.73 -5.33 -9.00
N LEU A 142 3.44 -5.70 -9.05
CA LEU A 142 2.52 -5.26 -10.09
C LEU A 142 2.35 -3.73 -10.10
N LEU A 143 2.12 -3.14 -8.92
CA LEU A 143 1.90 -1.71 -8.75
C LEU A 143 3.16 -0.91 -9.11
N LYS A 144 4.34 -1.42 -8.74
CA LYS A 144 5.65 -0.86 -9.10
C LYS A 144 5.88 -0.87 -10.61
N ALA A 145 5.55 -1.98 -11.28
CA ALA A 145 5.62 -2.09 -12.74
C ALA A 145 4.66 -1.09 -13.44
N MET A 146 3.42 -0.96 -12.94
CA MET A 146 2.44 -0.01 -13.47
C MET A 146 2.90 1.44 -13.30
N LYS A 147 3.34 1.84 -12.10
CA LYS A 147 3.79 3.22 -11.83
C LYS A 147 4.94 3.63 -12.75
N ARG A 148 5.92 2.74 -12.93
CA ARG A 148 7.04 2.96 -13.87
C ARG A 148 6.53 3.16 -15.29
N LYS A 149 5.54 2.38 -15.71
CA LYS A 149 5.04 2.44 -17.09
C LYS A 149 4.16 3.65 -17.36
N CYS A 150 3.36 4.08 -16.40
CA CYS A 150 2.62 5.35 -16.47
C CYS A 150 3.59 6.54 -16.55
N ALA A 151 4.67 6.55 -15.75
CA ALA A 151 5.68 7.60 -15.81
C ALA A 151 6.38 7.68 -17.19
N GLU A 152 6.78 6.54 -17.75
CA GLU A 152 7.38 6.47 -19.10
C GLU A 152 6.45 6.92 -20.23
N LEU A 153 5.13 6.78 -20.04
CA LEU A 153 4.12 7.24 -21.00
C LEU A 153 3.81 8.74 -20.83
N ALA A 154 3.88 9.26 -19.61
CA ALA A 154 3.72 10.68 -19.32
C ALA A 154 4.91 11.52 -19.84
N ASP A 155 6.13 10.99 -19.78
CA ASP A 155 7.35 11.66 -20.30
C ASP A 155 7.44 11.68 -21.84
N LYS A 156 6.53 10.99 -22.54
CA LYS A 156 6.47 10.94 -24.02
C LYS A 156 5.40 11.85 -24.64
N GLN A 157 4.72 12.68 -23.84
CA GLN A 157 3.81 13.74 -24.31
C GLN A 157 4.47 15.11 -24.23
#